data_AF-A0A6I3WCY4-F1
#
_entry.id   AF-A0A6I3WCY4-F1
#
_cell.length_a   1.000
_cell.length_b   1.000
_cell.length_c   1.000
_cell.angle_alpha   90.00
_cell.angle_beta   90.00
_cell.angle_gamma   90.00
#
_symmetry.space_group_name_H-M   'P 1'
#
loop_
_entity.id
_entity.type
_entity.pdbx_description
1 polymer ?
#
loop_
_entity_poly.entity_id
_entity_poly.type
_entity_poly.pdbx_seq_one_letter_code
_entity_poly.pdbx_strand_id
1 'polypeptide(L)'
;MRASNKNTLTVASAVSLLTFLIFSGMIKENYVSADTAFLLLFSSVLMGFYVVLAFVEKMLERYFKDFKVTVIFWGLLLAILGYVARLRAITDINGIFHIDASAFPMTLVAGTTLHLAKLMLWPCIIVVVITALILLLICLGRFFDSDSSAEEKWGIYVPTMAAMIACGIGWIFIYSNLSPERRAEILYRIAHMTDFNETFRCVGIDDQKYSAVFLGPEQRRVLVAPKLEEFWLEKKAYVLRRVDVPESFSVLECSAQNPQLVEQLLPDAFDSSEQ
;
A
#
# COMPACT_ATOMS: atom_id res chain seq x y z
N MET A 1 -34.26 20.51 8.00
CA MET A 1 -34.07 19.05 7.77
C MET A 1 -32.59 18.68 7.89
N ARG A 2 -32.12 18.19 9.06
CA ARG A 2 -30.72 17.67 9.19
C ARG A 2 -30.48 16.74 10.39
N ALA A 3 -31.47 15.92 10.76
CA ALA A 3 -31.34 14.94 11.85
C ALA A 3 -30.86 13.55 11.38
N SER A 4 -30.90 13.26 10.07
CA SER A 4 -30.64 11.91 9.53
C SER A 4 -29.16 11.48 9.56
N ASN A 5 -28.20 12.39 9.80
CA ASN A 5 -26.77 12.14 9.58
C ASN A 5 -25.97 11.73 10.85
N LYS A 6 -26.56 11.79 12.05
CA LYS A 6 -25.89 11.34 13.29
C LYS A 6 -25.89 9.80 13.37
N ASN A 7 -27.04 9.18 13.10
CA ASN A 7 -27.19 7.72 13.17
C ASN A 7 -26.38 6.98 12.11
N THR A 8 -26.16 7.56 10.92
CA THR A 8 -25.41 6.92 9.83
C THR A 8 -23.93 6.70 10.19
N LEU A 9 -23.30 7.66 10.88
CA LEU A 9 -21.90 7.52 11.28
C LEU A 9 -21.75 6.49 12.41
N THR A 10 -22.64 6.53 13.41
CA THR A 10 -22.65 5.57 14.51
C THR A 10 -22.88 4.14 14.01
N VAL A 11 -23.81 3.95 13.07
CA VAL A 11 -24.06 2.65 12.43
C VAL A 11 -22.83 2.22 11.61
N ALA A 12 -22.23 3.11 10.82
CA ALA A 12 -21.02 2.78 10.06
C ALA A 12 -19.82 2.42 10.96
N SER A 13 -19.62 3.13 12.08
CA SER A 13 -18.62 2.80 13.10
C SER A 13 -18.87 1.42 13.70
N ALA A 14 -20.12 1.11 14.07
CA ALA A 14 -20.48 -0.17 14.66
C ALA A 14 -20.29 -1.33 13.67
N VAL A 15 -20.68 -1.16 12.41
CA VAL A 15 -20.47 -2.14 11.34
C VAL A 15 -18.98 -2.35 11.06
N SER A 16 -18.19 -1.28 11.01
CA SER A 16 -16.73 -1.37 10.85
C SER A 16 -16.07 -2.15 11.99
N LEU A 17 -16.52 -1.95 13.22
CA LEU A 17 -15.97 -2.63 14.39
C LEU A 17 -16.41 -4.10 14.43
N LEU A 18 -17.67 -4.38 14.10
CA LEU A 18 -18.20 -5.75 14.04
C LEU A 18 -17.49 -6.57 12.96
N THR A 19 -17.32 -6.01 11.76
CA THR A 19 -16.62 -6.67 10.65
C THR A 19 -15.16 -6.96 11.00
N PHE A 20 -14.46 -6.01 11.63
CA PHE A 20 -13.10 -6.23 12.14
C PHE A 20 -13.04 -7.39 13.14
N LEU A 21 -13.94 -7.42 14.14
CA LEU A 21 -13.95 -8.49 15.16
C LEU A 21 -14.25 -9.87 14.55
N ILE A 22 -15.20 -9.95 13.63
CA ILE A 22 -15.55 -11.20 12.94
C ILE A 22 -14.35 -11.71 12.15
N PHE A 23 -13.70 -10.87 11.34
CA PHE A 23 -12.56 -11.29 10.53
C PHE A 23 -11.31 -11.62 11.36
N SER A 24 -11.08 -10.89 12.46
CA SER A 24 -10.04 -11.23 13.42
C SER A 24 -10.27 -12.59 14.08
N GLY A 25 -11.54 -12.96 14.34
CA GLY A 25 -11.91 -14.27 14.86
C GLY A 25 -11.66 -15.39 13.85
N MET A 26 -12.02 -15.18 12.59
CA MET A 26 -11.84 -16.19 11.52
C MET A 26 -10.38 -16.58 11.28
N ILE A 27 -9.43 -15.66 11.49
CA ILE A 27 -7.99 -15.92 11.39
C ILE A 27 -7.52 -16.92 12.45
N LYS A 28 -8.03 -16.77 13.68
CA LYS A 28 -7.60 -17.59 14.82
C LYS A 28 -7.93 -19.07 14.61
N GLU A 29 -9.03 -19.35 13.91
CA GLU A 29 -9.54 -20.71 13.71
C GLU A 29 -9.10 -21.34 12.37
N ASN A 30 -8.23 -20.68 11.59
CA ASN A 30 -7.73 -21.13 10.27
C ASN A 30 -8.83 -21.46 9.23
N TYR A 31 -10.02 -20.86 9.32
CA TYR A 31 -11.10 -21.11 8.35
C TYR A 31 -10.84 -20.52 6.96
N VAL A 32 -9.93 -19.54 6.85
CA VAL A 32 -9.72 -18.73 5.64
C VAL A 32 -8.23 -18.66 5.29
N SER A 33 -7.91 -18.64 3.99
CA SER A 33 -6.53 -18.45 3.52
C SER A 33 -5.95 -17.12 4.00
N ALA A 34 -4.64 -17.10 4.28
CA ALA A 34 -3.96 -15.94 4.87
C ALA A 34 -4.11 -14.66 4.01
N ASP A 35 -4.15 -14.80 2.68
CA ASP A 35 -4.33 -13.67 1.75
C ASP A 35 -5.74 -13.09 1.82
N THR A 36 -6.77 -13.94 1.80
CA THR A 36 -8.17 -13.50 1.92
C THR A 36 -8.41 -12.85 3.27
N ALA A 37 -7.87 -13.43 4.35
CA ALA A 37 -7.95 -12.86 5.67
C ALA A 37 -7.24 -11.50 5.77
N PHE A 38 -6.07 -11.36 5.15
CA PHE A 38 -5.34 -10.09 5.09
C PHE A 38 -6.12 -9.03 4.31
N LEU A 39 -6.69 -9.38 3.16
CA LEU A 39 -7.53 -8.46 2.37
C LEU A 39 -8.77 -8.00 3.15
N LEU A 40 -9.44 -8.91 3.86
CA LEU A 40 -10.60 -8.59 4.69
C LEU A 40 -10.22 -7.70 5.88
N LEU A 41 -9.11 -7.97 6.54
CA LEU A 41 -8.58 -7.09 7.59
C LEU A 41 -8.20 -5.72 7.05
N PHE A 42 -7.49 -5.67 5.92
CA PHE A 42 -7.11 -4.42 5.27
C PHE A 42 -8.36 -3.60 4.90
N SER A 43 -9.39 -4.24 4.34
CA SER A 43 -10.68 -3.61 4.07
C SER A 43 -11.36 -3.09 5.33
N SER A 44 -11.34 -3.84 6.42
CA SER A 44 -11.95 -3.41 7.70
C SER A 44 -11.21 -2.22 8.32
N VAL A 45 -9.89 -2.18 8.20
CA VAL A 45 -9.06 -1.06 8.66
C VAL A 45 -9.30 0.17 7.79
N LEU A 46 -9.39 0.02 6.45
CA LEU A 46 -9.74 1.12 5.54
C LEU A 46 -11.13 1.69 5.86
N MET A 47 -12.10 0.83 6.13
CA MET A 47 -13.43 1.26 6.56
C MET A 47 -13.37 2.03 7.89
N GLY A 48 -12.55 1.57 8.83
CA GLY A 48 -12.27 2.28 10.07
C GLY A 48 -11.66 3.67 9.83
N PHE A 49 -10.66 3.78 8.95
CA PHE A 49 -10.08 5.07 8.56
C PHE A 49 -11.09 5.99 7.88
N TYR A 50 -11.97 5.47 7.02
CA TYR A 50 -13.05 6.26 6.42
C TYR A 50 -13.98 6.83 7.49
N VAL A 51 -14.34 6.03 8.50
CA VAL A 51 -15.15 6.50 9.64
C VAL A 51 -14.43 7.61 10.41
N VAL A 52 -13.12 7.50 10.63
CA VAL A 52 -12.32 8.57 11.28
C VAL A 52 -12.34 9.84 10.45
N LEU A 53 -12.08 9.73 9.14
CA LEU A 53 -12.08 10.87 8.23
C LEU A 53 -13.45 11.54 8.18
N ALA A 54 -14.53 10.76 8.09
CA ALA A 54 -15.89 11.27 8.11
C ALA A 54 -16.27 11.90 9.46
N PHE A 55 -15.73 11.38 10.57
CA PHE A 55 -15.90 11.99 11.90
C PHE A 55 -15.17 13.32 11.99
N VAL A 56 -13.90 13.37 11.57
CA VAL A 56 -13.08 14.58 11.53
C VAL A 56 -13.71 15.62 10.61
N GLU A 57 -14.18 15.22 9.43
CA GLU A 57 -14.89 16.10 8.51
C GLU A 57 -16.13 16.69 9.17
N LYS A 58 -16.98 15.88 9.83
CA LYS A 58 -18.16 16.39 10.54
C LYS A 58 -17.81 17.34 11.69
N MET A 59 -16.72 17.08 12.39
CA MET A 59 -16.24 17.91 13.50
C MET A 59 -15.70 19.24 12.96
N LEU A 60 -14.89 19.21 11.90
CA LEU A 60 -14.37 20.38 11.20
C LEU A 60 -15.48 21.17 10.49
N GLU A 61 -16.47 20.51 9.91
CA GLU A 61 -17.60 21.13 9.22
C GLU A 61 -18.39 22.04 10.17
N ARG A 62 -18.39 21.76 11.49
CA ARG A 62 -18.99 22.66 12.48
C ARG A 62 -18.21 23.97 12.66
N TYR A 63 -16.90 23.97 12.43
CA TYR A 63 -16.02 25.13 12.66
C TYR A 63 -15.60 25.85 11.37
N PHE A 64 -15.50 25.14 10.24
CA PHE A 64 -14.90 25.62 8.99
C PHE A 64 -15.88 25.72 7.82
N LYS A 65 -17.18 25.50 8.05
CA LYS A 65 -18.22 25.51 7.01
C LYS A 65 -18.23 26.76 6.14
N ASP A 66 -17.83 27.89 6.70
CA ASP A 66 -17.90 29.19 6.03
C ASP A 66 -16.63 29.52 5.24
N PHE A 67 -15.56 28.72 5.36
CA PHE A 67 -14.26 29.03 4.77
C PHE A 67 -13.94 28.12 3.59
N LYS A 68 -14.28 28.58 2.37
CA LYS A 68 -13.86 27.93 1.10
C LYS A 68 -12.34 27.74 0.98
N VAL A 69 -11.57 28.59 1.66
CA VAL A 69 -10.09 28.54 1.69
C VAL A 69 -9.58 27.22 2.29
N THR A 70 -10.32 26.63 3.23
CA THR A 70 -9.93 25.40 3.93
C THR A 70 -9.87 24.20 2.97
N VAL A 71 -10.81 24.08 2.02
CA VAL A 71 -10.82 22.96 1.05
C VAL A 71 -9.61 23.02 0.13
N ILE A 72 -9.26 24.22 -0.35
CA ILE A 72 -8.07 24.45 -1.18
C ILE A 72 -6.80 24.09 -0.40
N PHE A 73 -6.73 24.50 0.87
CA PHE A 73 -5.61 24.17 1.75
C PHE A 73 -5.44 22.65 1.92
N TRP A 74 -6.51 21.90 2.19
CA TRP A 74 -6.43 20.44 2.33
C TRP A 74 -6.05 19.75 1.02
N GLY A 75 -6.57 20.21 -0.12
CA GLY A 75 -6.18 19.71 -1.43
C GLY A 75 -4.69 19.94 -1.72
N LEU A 76 -4.19 21.13 -1.43
CA LEU A 76 -2.77 21.46 -1.57
C LEU A 76 -1.90 20.62 -0.63
N LEU A 77 -2.32 20.44 0.63
CA LEU A 77 -1.61 19.62 1.60
C LEU A 77 -1.49 18.17 1.13
N LEU A 78 -2.59 17.58 0.65
CA LEU A 78 -2.60 16.22 0.10
C LEU A 78 -1.72 16.10 -1.15
N ALA A 79 -1.75 17.10 -2.04
CA ALA A 79 -0.89 17.12 -3.22
C ALA A 79 0.61 17.15 -2.85
N ILE A 80 0.99 18.01 -1.91
CA ILE A 80 2.38 18.10 -1.41
C ILE A 80 2.80 16.79 -0.76
N LEU A 81 1.95 16.20 0.08
CA LEU A 81 2.24 14.93 0.75
C LEU A 81 2.37 13.78 -0.26
N GLY A 82 1.50 13.72 -1.27
CA GLY A 82 1.59 12.76 -2.36
C GLY A 82 2.88 12.93 -3.17
N TYR A 83 3.27 14.17 -3.46
CA TYR A 83 4.52 14.46 -4.16
C TYR A 83 5.76 14.03 -3.35
N VAL A 84 5.81 14.36 -2.05
CA VAL A 84 6.90 13.93 -1.15
C VAL A 84 6.94 12.41 -1.02
N ALA A 85 5.78 11.75 -0.91
CA ALA A 85 5.69 10.29 -0.87
C ALA A 85 6.27 9.66 -2.15
N ARG A 86 5.96 10.24 -3.32
CA ARG A 86 6.50 9.79 -4.60
C ARG A 86 8.01 9.95 -4.69
N LEU A 87 8.56 11.09 -4.25
CA LEU A 87 10.01 11.30 -4.23
C LEU A 87 10.73 10.25 -3.37
N ARG A 88 10.20 9.96 -2.19
CA ARG A 88 10.78 8.92 -1.31
C ARG A 88 10.67 7.52 -1.92
N ALA A 89 9.58 7.22 -2.62
CA ALA A 89 9.42 5.96 -3.32
C ALA A 89 10.45 5.80 -4.44
N ILE A 90 10.72 6.86 -5.21
CA ILE A 90 11.78 6.88 -6.24
C ILE A 90 13.14 6.59 -5.61
N THR A 91 13.48 7.26 -4.50
CA THR A 91 14.76 7.05 -3.82
C THR A 91 14.91 5.60 -3.33
N ASP A 92 13.85 4.99 -2.79
CA ASP A 92 13.90 3.60 -2.33
C ASP A 92 14.06 2.63 -3.51
N ILE A 93 13.28 2.78 -4.59
CA ILE A 93 13.35 1.90 -5.75
C ILE A 93 14.71 1.99 -6.43
N ASN A 94 15.22 3.22 -6.63
CA ASN A 94 16.55 3.43 -7.17
C ASN A 94 17.63 2.84 -6.25
N GLY A 95 17.46 2.94 -4.93
CA GLY A 95 18.39 2.35 -3.95
C GLY A 95 18.36 0.82 -3.90
N ILE A 96 17.22 0.20 -4.23
CA ILE A 96 17.08 -1.26 -4.29
C ILE A 96 17.65 -1.79 -5.60
N PHE A 97 17.17 -1.30 -6.74
CA PHE A 97 17.46 -1.89 -8.06
C PHE A 97 18.65 -1.25 -8.78
N HIS A 98 19.21 -0.16 -8.25
CA HIS A 98 20.30 0.64 -8.85
C HIS A 98 19.97 1.16 -10.27
N ILE A 99 18.68 1.28 -10.59
CA ILE A 99 18.13 1.72 -11.88
C ILE A 99 17.01 2.72 -11.64
N ASP A 100 16.75 3.59 -12.62
CA ASP A 100 15.64 4.53 -12.57
C ASP A 100 14.29 3.85 -12.33
N ALA A 101 13.59 4.31 -11.29
CA ALA A 101 12.27 3.84 -10.88
C ALA A 101 11.18 3.93 -11.97
N SER A 102 11.44 4.67 -13.06
CA SER A 102 10.54 4.69 -14.22
C SER A 102 10.43 3.33 -14.92
N ALA A 103 11.40 2.42 -14.72
CA ALA A 103 11.31 1.05 -15.19
C ALA A 103 10.28 0.20 -14.40
N PHE A 104 9.83 0.70 -13.24
CA PHE A 104 8.93 0.00 -12.31
C PHE A 104 7.67 0.82 -12.02
N PRO A 105 6.81 1.08 -13.03
CA PRO A 105 5.66 1.96 -12.87
C PRO A 105 4.68 1.47 -11.79
N MET A 106 4.41 0.16 -11.71
CA MET A 106 3.47 -0.38 -10.73
C MET A 106 4.06 -0.41 -9.33
N THR A 107 5.33 -0.81 -9.19
CA THR A 107 6.05 -0.74 -7.92
C THR A 107 6.18 0.71 -7.43
N LEU A 108 6.35 1.68 -8.33
CA LEU A 108 6.39 3.10 -7.96
C LEU A 108 5.07 3.58 -7.36
N VAL A 109 3.93 3.17 -7.92
CA VAL A 109 2.60 3.47 -7.34
C VAL A 109 2.44 2.83 -5.97
N ALA A 110 2.85 1.56 -5.82
CA ALA A 110 2.79 0.86 -4.55
C ALA A 110 3.70 1.50 -3.48
N GLY A 111 4.95 1.80 -3.82
CA GLY A 111 5.90 2.49 -2.95
C GLY A 111 5.40 3.88 -2.55
N THR A 112 4.82 4.64 -3.48
CA THR A 112 4.21 5.94 -3.19
C THR A 112 3.08 5.80 -2.18
N THR A 113 2.23 4.77 -2.33
CA THR A 113 1.12 4.50 -1.41
C THR A 113 1.62 4.12 -0.01
N LEU A 114 2.67 3.30 0.10
CA LEU A 114 3.30 2.94 1.38
C LEU A 114 3.87 4.16 2.11
N HIS A 115 4.58 5.04 1.38
CA HIS A 115 5.11 6.28 1.97
C HIS A 115 4.01 7.26 2.34
N LEU A 116 2.96 7.36 1.53
CA LEU A 116 1.82 8.20 1.84
C LEU A 116 1.11 7.73 3.11
N ALA A 117 0.91 6.41 3.27
CA ALA A 117 0.35 5.83 4.48
C ALA A 117 1.21 6.13 5.72
N LYS A 118 2.54 6.02 5.58
CA LYS A 118 3.48 6.38 6.66
C LYS A 118 3.44 7.86 7.02
N LEU A 119 3.33 8.75 6.03
CA LEU A 119 3.23 10.20 6.26
C LEU A 119 1.88 10.59 6.87
N MET A 120 0.79 9.95 6.43
CA MET A 120 -0.57 10.12 6.97
C MET A 120 -0.72 9.64 8.41
N LEU A 121 0.22 8.85 8.92
CA LEU A 121 0.19 8.38 10.31
C LEU A 121 0.33 9.52 11.32
N TRP A 122 1.19 10.51 11.05
CA TRP A 122 1.40 11.67 11.93
C TRP A 122 0.13 12.49 12.18
N PRO A 123 -0.63 12.93 11.15
CA PRO A 123 -1.91 13.60 11.39
C PRO A 123 -2.93 12.68 12.07
N CYS A 124 -2.93 11.37 11.80
CA CYS A 124 -3.80 10.44 12.53
C CYS A 124 -3.50 10.42 14.03
N ILE A 125 -2.23 10.48 14.45
CA ILE A 125 -1.84 10.57 15.86
C ILE A 125 -2.38 11.85 16.50
N ILE A 126 -2.30 12.98 15.80
CA ILE A 126 -2.83 14.26 16.31
C ILE A 126 -4.34 14.14 16.53
N VAL A 127 -5.07 13.55 15.57
CA VAL A 127 -6.51 13.29 15.70
C VAL A 127 -6.78 12.38 16.90
N VAL A 128 -6.04 11.28 17.04
CA VAL A 128 -6.13 10.35 18.19
C VAL A 128 -5.97 11.08 19.52
N VAL A 129 -4.94 11.92 19.66
CA VAL A 129 -4.70 12.69 20.89
C VAL A 129 -5.87 13.63 21.20
N ILE A 130 -6.37 14.36 20.19
CA ILE A 130 -7.53 15.24 20.35
C ILE A 130 -8.77 14.43 20.78
N THR A 131 -9.02 13.30 20.11
CA THR A 131 -10.16 12.45 20.43
C THR A 131 -10.05 11.79 21.81
N ALA A 132 -8.84 11.43 22.25
CA ALA A 132 -8.58 10.92 23.59
C ALA A 132 -8.82 11.99 24.66
N LEU A 133 -8.44 13.25 24.40
CA LEU A 133 -8.75 14.38 25.28
C LEU A 133 -10.26 14.61 25.38
N ILE A 134 -11.00 14.54 24.26
CA ILE A 134 -12.46 14.63 24.27
C ILE A 134 -13.06 13.50 25.11
N LEU A 135 -12.59 12.26 24.93
CA LEU A 135 -13.07 11.12 25.71
C LEU A 135 -12.78 11.29 27.21
N LEU A 136 -11.62 11.83 27.57
CA LEU A 136 -11.26 12.15 28.95
C LEU A 136 -12.20 13.23 29.54
N LEU A 137 -12.50 14.28 28.79
CA LEU A 137 -13.47 15.30 29.20
C LEU A 137 -14.89 14.74 29.38
N ILE A 138 -15.27 13.76 28.54
CA ILE A 138 -16.54 13.02 28.68
C ILE A 138 -16.53 12.20 29.97
N CYS A 139 -15.49 11.42 30.23
CA CYS A 139 -15.37 10.61 31.45
C CYS A 139 -15.37 11.46 32.72
N LEU A 140 -14.80 12.67 32.67
CA LEU A 140 -14.82 13.64 33.78
C LEU A 140 -16.17 14.36 33.93
N GLY A 141 -17.16 14.07 33.09
CA GLY A 141 -18.48 14.69 33.13
C GLY A 141 -18.48 16.17 32.75
N ARG A 142 -17.40 16.68 32.15
CA ARG A 142 -17.21 18.11 31.81
C ARG A 142 -17.49 18.45 30.35
N PHE A 143 -17.77 17.44 29.52
CA PHE A 143 -17.99 17.62 28.09
C PHE A 143 -19.47 17.78 27.71
N PHE A 144 -20.37 17.16 28.46
CA PHE A 144 -21.81 17.19 28.21
C PHE A 144 -22.50 18.02 29.27
N ASP A 145 -23.44 18.89 28.87
CA ASP A 145 -24.38 19.49 29.81
C ASP A 145 -25.24 18.40 30.47
N SER A 146 -25.68 18.64 31.71
CA SER A 146 -26.47 17.70 32.51
C SER A 146 -27.72 17.17 31.77
N ASP A 147 -28.26 17.98 30.85
CA ASP A 147 -29.49 17.70 30.11
C ASP A 147 -29.26 16.99 28.76
N SER A 148 -28.02 16.60 28.45
CA SER A 148 -27.69 15.94 27.19
C SER A 148 -28.32 14.55 27.10
N SER A 149 -29.07 14.30 26.01
CA SER A 149 -29.74 13.01 25.76
C SER A 149 -28.74 11.84 25.64
N ALA A 150 -29.18 10.63 26.00
CA ALA A 150 -28.34 9.43 25.89
C ALA A 150 -27.88 9.17 24.44
N GLU A 151 -28.73 9.44 23.45
CA GLU A 151 -28.41 9.28 22.03
C GLU A 151 -27.27 10.20 21.58
N GLU A 152 -27.24 11.44 22.09
CA GLU A 152 -26.17 12.38 21.78
C GLU A 152 -24.83 11.97 22.37
N LYS A 153 -24.84 11.39 23.58
CA LYS A 153 -23.66 10.84 24.24
C LYS A 153 -23.08 9.66 23.45
N TRP A 154 -23.93 8.71 23.07
CA TRP A 154 -23.52 7.53 22.27
C TRP A 154 -23.04 7.89 20.87
N GLY A 155 -23.65 8.91 20.24
CA GLY A 155 -23.27 9.41 18.93
C GLY A 155 -21.84 9.96 18.84
N ILE A 156 -21.23 10.32 19.97
CA ILE A 156 -19.83 10.78 20.05
C ILE A 156 -18.92 9.66 20.58
N TYR A 157 -19.39 8.90 21.57
CA TYR A 157 -18.59 7.85 22.21
C TYR A 157 -18.18 6.74 21.22
N VAL A 158 -19.13 6.21 20.44
CA VAL A 158 -18.87 5.07 19.54
C VAL A 158 -17.89 5.43 18.41
N PRO A 159 -18.06 6.55 17.67
CA PRO A 159 -17.09 6.95 16.66
C PRO A 159 -15.71 7.25 17.23
N THR A 160 -15.65 7.86 18.42
CA THR A 160 -14.39 8.16 19.10
C THR A 160 -13.62 6.88 19.44
N MET A 161 -14.28 5.89 20.03
CA MET A 161 -13.66 4.59 20.33
C MET A 161 -13.23 3.84 19.07
N ALA A 162 -14.07 3.83 18.03
CA ALA A 162 -13.74 3.22 16.75
C ALA A 162 -12.49 3.88 16.11
N ALA A 163 -12.40 5.21 16.18
CA ALA A 163 -11.25 5.94 15.67
C ALA A 163 -9.95 5.60 16.41
N MET A 164 -9.99 5.55 17.74
CA MET A 164 -8.84 5.16 18.57
C MET A 164 -8.34 3.76 18.22
N ILE A 165 -9.25 2.79 18.07
CA ILE A 165 -8.91 1.41 17.73
C ILE A 165 -8.31 1.33 16.32
N ALA A 166 -8.95 1.95 15.33
CA ALA A 166 -8.48 1.92 13.94
C ALA A 166 -7.09 2.55 13.79
N CYS A 167 -6.87 3.71 14.39
CA CYS A 167 -5.57 4.37 14.36
C CYS A 167 -4.50 3.61 15.15
N GLY A 168 -4.86 3.01 16.30
CA GLY A 168 -3.94 2.18 17.08
C GLY A 168 -3.46 0.95 16.32
N ILE A 169 -4.37 0.26 15.63
CA ILE A 169 -4.03 -0.88 14.77
C ILE A 169 -3.17 -0.42 13.59
N GLY A 170 -3.54 0.67 12.93
CA GLY A 170 -2.77 1.25 11.83
C GLY A 170 -1.34 1.62 12.25
N TRP A 171 -1.18 2.20 13.44
CA TRP A 171 0.14 2.48 14.03
C TRP A 171 0.95 1.21 14.23
N ILE A 172 0.38 0.20 14.89
CA ILE A 172 1.05 -1.08 15.13
C ILE A 172 1.47 -1.71 13.79
N PHE A 173 0.59 -1.70 12.79
CA PHE A 173 0.87 -2.25 11.47
C PHE A 173 2.05 -1.55 10.80
N ILE A 174 2.04 -0.22 10.75
CA ILE A 174 3.12 0.57 10.13
C ILE A 174 4.44 0.39 10.90
N TYR A 175 4.40 0.44 12.23
CA TYR A 175 5.62 0.28 13.03
C TYR A 175 6.24 -1.11 12.88
N SER A 176 5.42 -2.16 12.80
CA SER A 176 5.89 -3.55 12.72
C SER A 176 6.28 -4.00 11.31
N ASN A 177 5.69 -3.41 10.26
CA ASN A 177 5.88 -3.88 8.87
C ASN A 177 6.55 -2.87 7.93
N LEU A 178 6.67 -1.58 8.27
CA LEU A 178 7.29 -0.55 7.41
C LEU A 178 8.66 -0.07 7.94
N SER A 179 9.46 -0.98 8.52
CA SER A 179 10.90 -0.71 8.71
C SER A 179 11.59 -0.53 7.35
N PRO A 180 12.75 0.16 7.27
CA PRO A 180 13.45 0.39 6.01
C PRO A 180 13.73 -0.91 5.24
N GLU A 181 14.17 -1.95 5.95
CA GLU A 181 14.51 -3.26 5.41
C GLU A 181 13.24 -3.97 4.93
N ARG A 182 12.21 -4.04 5.79
CA ARG A 182 10.94 -4.68 5.44
C ARG A 182 10.25 -4.03 4.27
N ARG A 183 10.35 -2.70 4.17
CA ARG A 183 9.84 -1.96 3.03
C ARG A 183 10.57 -2.35 1.75
N ALA A 184 11.88 -2.52 1.78
CA ALA A 184 12.62 -3.01 0.61
C ALA A 184 12.18 -4.42 0.19
N GLU A 185 11.98 -5.34 1.15
CA GLU A 185 11.43 -6.68 0.87
C GLU A 185 10.05 -6.61 0.20
N ILE A 186 9.16 -5.75 0.72
CA ILE A 186 7.80 -5.56 0.18
C ILE A 186 7.86 -4.99 -1.24
N LEU A 187 8.64 -3.93 -1.48
CA LEU A 187 8.77 -3.34 -2.82
C LEU A 187 9.39 -4.34 -3.80
N TYR A 188 10.40 -5.11 -3.39
CA TYR A 188 11.01 -6.13 -4.22
C TYR A 188 10.00 -7.22 -4.63
N ARG A 189 9.17 -7.68 -3.69
CA ARG A 189 8.12 -8.66 -3.98
C ARG A 189 7.01 -8.10 -4.86
N ILE A 190 6.60 -6.85 -4.65
CA ILE A 190 5.62 -6.17 -5.51
C ILE A 190 6.16 -6.02 -6.94
N ALA A 191 7.44 -5.70 -7.09
CA ALA A 191 8.08 -5.64 -8.39
C ALA A 191 7.99 -7.00 -9.10
N HIS A 192 8.29 -8.10 -8.40
CA HIS A 192 8.16 -9.45 -8.95
C HIS A 192 6.74 -9.79 -9.42
N MET A 193 5.70 -9.29 -8.75
CA MET A 193 4.31 -9.53 -9.15
C MET A 193 3.83 -8.67 -10.33
N THR A 194 4.39 -7.48 -10.50
CA THR A 194 3.74 -6.44 -11.32
C THR A 194 4.59 -5.95 -12.47
N ASP A 195 5.90 -5.80 -12.27
CA ASP A 195 6.80 -5.20 -13.25
C ASP A 195 7.75 -6.25 -13.87
N PHE A 196 8.15 -7.29 -13.13
CA PHE A 196 8.97 -8.39 -13.65
C PHE A 196 8.15 -9.37 -14.48
N ASN A 197 8.75 -9.81 -15.60
CA ASN A 197 8.22 -10.91 -16.39
C ASN A 197 8.85 -12.23 -15.93
N GLU A 198 7.99 -13.17 -15.55
CA GLU A 198 8.41 -14.53 -15.20
C GLU A 198 8.81 -15.36 -16.43
N THR A 199 8.32 -14.98 -17.62
CA THR A 199 8.64 -15.64 -18.89
C THR A 199 9.17 -14.61 -19.86
N PHE A 200 10.39 -14.83 -20.36
CA PHE A 200 11.04 -13.96 -21.32
C PHE A 200 11.98 -14.76 -22.21
N ARG A 201 12.27 -14.24 -23.40
CA ARG A 201 13.14 -14.91 -24.39
C ARG A 201 14.36 -14.06 -24.68
N CYS A 202 15.38 -14.20 -23.84
CA CYS A 202 16.67 -13.54 -24.03
C CYS A 202 17.77 -14.59 -24.12
N VAL A 203 18.64 -14.48 -25.14
CA VAL A 203 19.77 -15.40 -25.29
C VAL A 203 20.71 -15.29 -24.10
N GLY A 204 21.08 -16.43 -23.52
CA GLY A 204 22.07 -16.50 -22.43
C GLY A 204 21.49 -16.28 -21.02
N ILE A 205 20.17 -16.18 -20.86
CA ILE A 205 19.52 -16.03 -19.56
C ILE A 205 18.47 -17.13 -19.39
N ASP A 206 18.56 -17.86 -18.27
CA ASP A 206 17.66 -18.96 -17.91
C ASP A 206 16.35 -18.41 -17.32
N ASP A 207 15.25 -18.52 -18.07
CA ASP A 207 13.91 -18.06 -17.67
C ASP A 207 13.29 -18.93 -16.58
N GLN A 208 13.87 -20.07 -16.22
CA GLN A 208 13.40 -20.88 -15.08
C GLN A 208 13.94 -20.38 -13.74
N LYS A 209 15.11 -19.74 -13.74
CA LYS A 209 15.79 -19.29 -12.50
C LYS A 209 15.62 -17.81 -12.24
N TYR A 210 15.42 -17.03 -13.29
CA TYR A 210 15.37 -15.58 -13.21
C TYR A 210 14.05 -15.03 -13.74
N SER A 211 13.67 -13.86 -13.22
CA SER A 211 12.68 -12.98 -13.83
C SER A 211 13.39 -11.74 -14.37
N ALA A 212 12.84 -11.12 -15.41
CA ALA A 212 13.46 -9.97 -16.06
C ALA A 212 12.52 -8.76 -16.20
N VAL A 213 13.08 -7.56 -16.07
CA VAL A 213 12.44 -6.29 -16.44
C VAL A 213 13.16 -5.72 -17.65
N PHE A 214 12.41 -5.40 -18.71
CA PHE A 214 12.95 -4.77 -19.90
C PHE A 214 13.14 -3.26 -19.67
N LEU A 215 14.31 -2.76 -20.02
CA LEU A 215 14.73 -1.39 -19.78
C LEU A 215 14.69 -0.58 -21.08
N GLY A 216 13.94 0.52 -21.04
CA GLY A 216 13.83 1.48 -22.13
C GLY A 216 12.91 1.03 -23.28
N PRO A 217 12.62 1.93 -24.23
CA PRO A 217 11.65 1.69 -25.30
C PRO A 217 12.10 0.59 -26.29
N GLU A 218 13.42 0.46 -26.48
CA GLU A 218 14.02 -0.52 -27.38
C GLU A 218 14.02 -1.95 -26.81
N GLN A 219 13.77 -2.12 -25.50
CA GLN A 219 13.78 -3.40 -24.79
C GLN A 219 15.07 -4.24 -24.97
N ARG A 220 16.17 -3.62 -25.41
CA ARG A 220 17.47 -4.28 -25.64
C ARG A 220 18.25 -4.58 -24.38
N ARG A 221 17.88 -3.99 -23.25
CA ARG A 221 18.54 -4.20 -21.95
C ARG A 221 17.53 -4.79 -20.98
N VAL A 222 17.96 -5.73 -20.16
CA VAL A 222 17.13 -6.38 -19.16
C VAL A 222 17.80 -6.34 -17.80
N LEU A 223 17.04 -5.98 -16.77
CA LEU A 223 17.42 -6.21 -15.39
C LEU A 223 16.99 -7.61 -14.99
N VAL A 224 17.92 -8.41 -14.47
CA VAL A 224 17.66 -9.79 -14.09
C VAL A 224 17.64 -9.90 -12.56
N ALA A 225 16.63 -10.59 -12.02
CA ALA A 225 16.51 -10.91 -10.61
C ALA A 225 16.18 -12.39 -10.40
N PRO A 226 16.69 -13.05 -9.35
CA PRO A 226 16.33 -14.43 -9.05
C PRO A 226 14.84 -14.55 -8.78
N LYS A 227 14.22 -15.63 -9.28
CA LYS A 227 12.82 -15.93 -8.99
C LYS A 227 12.62 -16.16 -7.50
N LEU A 228 11.47 -15.69 -7.01
CA LEU A 228 11.08 -15.88 -5.62
C LEU A 228 10.58 -17.32 -5.44
N GLU A 229 11.24 -18.10 -4.59
CA GLU A 229 10.74 -19.42 -4.21
C GLU A 229 9.47 -19.28 -3.37
N GLU A 230 8.41 -19.97 -3.79
CA GLU A 230 7.18 -20.05 -3.02
C GLU A 230 7.32 -21.08 -1.89
N PHE A 231 7.79 -20.63 -0.73
CA PHE A 231 7.76 -21.46 0.46
C PHE A 231 6.30 -21.65 0.94
N TRP A 232 5.79 -22.87 0.80
CA TRP A 232 4.42 -23.28 1.16
C TRP A 232 4.12 -23.24 2.68
N LEU A 233 5.13 -23.03 3.52
CA LEU A 233 5.03 -23.19 4.98
C LEU A 233 4.67 -21.92 5.76
N GLU A 234 4.63 -20.74 5.13
CA GLU A 234 4.33 -19.49 5.85
C GLU A 234 2.84 -19.11 5.84
N LYS A 235 2.23 -19.06 7.03
CA LYS A 235 0.87 -18.53 7.29
C LYS A 235 0.74 -17.01 7.18
N LYS A 236 1.58 -16.37 6.35
CA LYS A 236 1.55 -14.92 6.12
C LYS A 236 1.02 -14.64 4.73
N ALA A 237 0.28 -13.54 4.62
CA ALA A 237 -0.13 -13.01 3.34
C ALA A 237 1.10 -12.83 2.45
N TYR A 238 0.98 -13.20 1.18
CA TYR A 238 2.09 -13.31 0.25
C TYR A 238 2.94 -12.04 0.22
N VAL A 239 2.30 -10.86 0.19
CA VAL A 239 2.96 -9.53 0.16
C VAL A 239 3.80 -9.23 1.40
N LEU A 240 3.50 -9.84 2.55
CA LEU A 240 4.18 -9.60 3.84
C LEU A 240 5.23 -10.67 4.19
N ARG A 241 5.43 -11.65 3.30
CA ARG A 241 6.45 -12.70 3.49
C ARG A 241 7.84 -12.09 3.38
N ARG A 242 8.75 -12.56 4.24
CA ARG A 242 10.17 -12.18 4.18
C ARG A 242 10.75 -12.64 2.86
N VAL A 243 11.62 -11.84 2.28
CA VAL A 243 12.37 -12.18 1.07
C VAL A 243 13.77 -11.60 1.19
N ASP A 244 14.78 -12.38 0.83
CA ASP A 244 16.13 -11.87 0.73
C ASP A 244 16.27 -11.05 -0.57
N VAL A 245 16.50 -9.75 -0.39
CA VAL A 245 16.72 -8.83 -1.51
C VAL A 245 18.21 -8.92 -1.91
N PRO A 246 18.53 -9.21 -3.18
CA PRO A 246 19.91 -9.23 -3.66
C PRO A 246 20.60 -7.86 -3.44
N GLU A 247 21.89 -7.86 -3.09
CA GLU A 247 22.66 -6.62 -2.91
C GLU A 247 22.88 -5.87 -4.24
N SER A 248 22.92 -6.61 -5.35
CA SER A 248 23.15 -6.08 -6.69
C SER A 248 22.34 -6.83 -7.74
N PHE A 249 21.91 -6.12 -8.76
CA PHE A 249 21.19 -6.67 -9.91
C PHE A 249 22.04 -6.52 -11.18
N SER A 250 22.03 -7.54 -12.04
CA SER A 250 22.75 -7.51 -13.30
C SER A 250 21.87 -6.94 -14.42
N VAL A 251 22.45 -6.00 -15.17
CA VAL A 251 21.86 -5.49 -16.42
C VAL A 251 22.56 -6.17 -17.58
N LEU A 252 21.80 -6.88 -18.41
CA LEU A 252 22.32 -7.61 -19.55
C LEU A 252 21.66 -7.10 -20.85
N GLU A 253 22.34 -7.27 -21.97
CA GLU A 253 21.71 -7.04 -23.27
C GLU A 253 20.86 -8.26 -23.66
N CYS A 254 19.60 -8.01 -23.97
CA CYS A 254 18.68 -9.02 -24.49
C CYS A 254 18.66 -8.92 -26.02
N SER A 255 19.23 -9.94 -26.68
CA SER A 255 18.99 -10.18 -28.09
C SER A 255 17.78 -11.10 -28.22
N ALA A 256 16.74 -10.64 -28.92
CA ALA A 256 15.61 -11.48 -29.25
C ALA A 256 16.08 -12.50 -30.30
N GLN A 257 16.24 -13.76 -29.89
CA GLN A 257 16.47 -14.82 -30.86
C GLN A 257 15.21 -14.91 -31.72
N ASN A 258 15.28 -14.47 -32.97
CA ASN A 258 14.32 -14.86 -33.99
C ASN A 258 14.92 -16.07 -34.74
N PRO A 259 14.72 -17.32 -34.27
CA PRO A 259 15.24 -18.49 -34.94
C PRO A 259 14.70 -18.67 -36.37
N GLN A 260 13.72 -17.86 -36.82
CA GLN A 260 13.20 -17.91 -38.19
C GLN A 260 13.77 -16.82 -39.12
N LEU A 261 14.45 -15.78 -38.62
CA LEU A 261 14.97 -14.71 -39.49
C LEU A 261 16.47 -14.85 -39.81
N VAL A 262 17.23 -15.56 -38.98
CA VAL A 262 18.67 -15.77 -39.21
C VAL A 262 18.90 -16.79 -40.35
N GLU A 263 18.04 -17.79 -40.49
CA GLU A 263 18.11 -18.77 -41.59
C GLU A 263 17.65 -18.18 -42.94
N GLN A 264 16.83 -17.13 -42.94
CA GLN A 264 16.31 -16.49 -44.17
C GLN A 264 17.18 -15.36 -44.72
N LEU A 265 18.14 -14.85 -43.94
CA LEU A 265 19.02 -13.74 -44.36
C LEU A 265 20.41 -14.19 -44.81
N LEU A 266 20.70 -15.50 -44.86
CA LEU A 266 22.01 -16.01 -45.30
C LEU A 266 22.00 -17.43 -45.93
N PRO A 267 21.15 -17.75 -46.92
CA PRO A 267 21.57 -18.63 -48.01
C PRO A 267 22.10 -17.74 -49.15
N ASP A 268 23.26 -18.09 -49.72
CA ASP A 268 23.87 -17.48 -50.91
C ASP A 268 24.77 -16.25 -50.69
N ALA A 269 25.94 -16.47 -50.07
CA ALA A 269 27.14 -15.79 -50.53
C ALA A 269 28.42 -16.60 -50.22
N PHE A 270 29.06 -17.06 -51.29
CA PHE A 270 30.44 -17.56 -51.40
C PHE A 270 30.72 -19.01 -50.98
N ASP A 271 30.29 -19.94 -51.83
CA ASP A 271 31.18 -21.01 -52.29
C ASP A 271 32.08 -20.41 -53.40
N SER A 272 33.37 -20.28 -53.12
CA SER A 272 34.40 -20.08 -54.13
C SER A 272 35.52 -21.08 -53.87
N SER A 273 35.25 -22.32 -54.24
CA SER A 273 36.27 -23.32 -54.53
C SER A 273 36.52 -23.38 -56.05
N GLU A 274 37.80 -23.34 -56.42
CA GLU A 274 38.39 -23.84 -57.68
C GLU A 274 38.01 -23.16 -59.02
N GLN A 275 38.88 -22.26 -59.49
CA GLN A 275 39.67 -22.42 -60.73
C GLN A 275 40.77 -21.36 -60.84
#